data_AF-A0A5F8ADN3-F1
#
_entry.id   AF-A0A5F8ADN3-F1
#
_cell.length_a   1.000
_cell.length_b   1.000
_cell.length_c   1.000
_cell.angle_alpha   90.00
_cell.angle_beta   90.00
_cell.angle_gamma   90.00
#
_symmetry.space_group_name_H-M   'P 1'
#
loop_
_entity.id
_entity.type
_entity.pdbx_description
1 polymer ?
#
loop_
_entity_poly.entity_id
_entity_poly.type
_entity_poly.pdbx_seq_one_letter_code
_entity_poly.pdbx_strand_id
1 'polypeptide(L)'
;MHVGGEVDVRSAYCAASVASLTNIITPDLFEGTAEWIARCQNWEGGIGGVPGMEAHGGYTFCGLAALVILKRERSLNLKSLLQWVTSRQMRFEGGFQGRCNKLVDGCYSFWQAGLLPLLHRALHAQGDPALSMSHWMFHQQALQEYILMCCQCPAGGLLDKPGKSRDFYHTCYCLSGLSIAQHFGSGAMLHDVVLGVPENALQPTHPVYNIGPDKVIQATTYFLQKPV
;
A
#
# COMPACT_ATOMS: atom_id res chain seq x y z
N MET A 1 -8.25 15.32 9.96
CA MET A 1 -7.09 15.88 10.70
C MET A 1 -6.85 17.29 10.20
N HIS A 2 -6.93 18.24 11.12
CA HIS A 2 -6.79 19.67 10.89
C HIS A 2 -6.71 20.33 12.26
N VAL A 3 -6.69 21.67 12.31
CA VAL A 3 -6.80 22.42 13.56
C VAL A 3 -8.09 22.01 14.30
N GLY A 4 -7.97 21.43 15.50
CA GLY A 4 -9.11 20.92 16.29
C GLY A 4 -9.72 19.60 15.80
N GLY A 5 -9.04 18.88 14.91
CA GLY A 5 -9.50 17.60 14.40
C GLY A 5 -9.02 16.38 15.19
N GLU A 6 -9.26 15.20 14.61
CA GLU A 6 -8.83 13.90 15.12
C GLU A 6 -7.33 13.63 14.92
N VAL A 7 -6.83 12.57 15.56
CA VAL A 7 -5.46 12.06 15.41
C VAL A 7 -5.51 10.57 15.09
N ASP A 8 -4.88 10.18 13.99
CA ASP A 8 -4.60 8.79 13.65
C ASP A 8 -3.48 8.73 12.58
N VAL A 9 -3.03 7.52 12.25
CA VAL A 9 -1.86 7.29 11.38
C VAL A 9 -2.02 7.81 9.95
N ARG A 10 -3.24 8.21 9.53
CA ARG A 10 -3.41 8.92 8.26
C ARG A 10 -2.58 10.22 8.25
N SER A 11 -2.38 10.92 9.39
CA SER A 11 -1.62 12.19 9.40
C SER A 11 -0.19 11.95 9.11
N ALA A 12 0.38 10.95 9.78
CA ALA A 12 1.78 10.60 9.61
C ALA A 12 2.07 10.30 8.13
N TYR A 13 1.21 9.52 7.48
CA TYR A 13 1.36 9.23 6.05
C TYR A 13 1.14 10.47 5.17
N CYS A 14 0.04 11.19 5.33
CA CYS A 14 -0.25 12.36 4.52
C CYS A 14 0.85 13.42 4.65
N ALA A 15 1.30 13.71 5.87
CA ALA A 15 2.36 14.67 6.15
C ALA A 15 3.70 14.21 5.59
N ALA A 16 4.13 12.95 5.86
CA ALA A 16 5.36 12.41 5.32
C ALA A 16 5.35 12.40 3.79
N SER A 17 4.22 12.04 3.17
CA SER A 17 4.05 11.97 1.73
C SER A 17 4.22 13.33 1.07
N VAL A 18 3.56 14.37 1.57
CA VAL A 18 3.68 15.70 0.96
C VAL A 18 5.06 16.29 1.24
N ALA A 19 5.56 16.16 2.47
CA ALA A 19 6.82 16.76 2.87
C ALA A 19 8.02 16.16 2.12
N SER A 20 8.01 14.84 1.85
CA SER A 20 9.07 14.17 1.10
C SER A 20 9.04 14.53 -0.38
N LEU A 21 7.86 14.61 -1.00
CA LEU A 21 7.73 14.97 -2.42
C LEU A 21 8.16 16.42 -2.67
N THR A 22 7.87 17.34 -1.75
CA THR A 22 8.17 18.76 -1.90
C THR A 22 9.49 19.18 -1.25
N ASN A 23 10.31 18.24 -0.76
CA ASN A 23 11.59 18.52 -0.11
C ASN A 23 11.52 19.55 1.03
N ILE A 24 10.57 19.38 1.95
CA ILE A 24 10.39 20.30 3.11
C ILE A 24 10.55 19.60 4.46
N ILE A 25 11.23 18.44 4.49
CA ILE A 25 11.48 17.72 5.74
C ILE A 25 12.58 18.45 6.53
N THR A 26 12.27 18.92 7.73
CA THR A 26 13.26 19.42 8.71
C THR A 26 13.68 18.31 9.67
N PRO A 27 14.81 18.46 10.41
CA PRO A 27 15.27 17.43 11.35
C PRO A 27 14.27 17.09 12.46
N ASP A 28 13.47 18.06 12.88
CA ASP A 28 12.53 17.98 14.00
C ASP A 28 11.08 17.68 13.57
N LEU A 29 10.72 17.91 12.30
CA LEU A 29 9.33 17.78 11.81
C LEU A 29 8.69 16.41 12.11
N PHE A 30 9.49 15.34 12.01
CA PHE A 30 9.02 13.97 12.26
C PHE A 30 9.68 13.33 13.49
N GLU A 31 10.26 14.13 14.38
CA GLU A 31 10.79 13.62 15.65
C GLU A 31 9.68 12.91 16.45
N GLY A 32 9.97 11.70 16.94
CA GLY A 32 8.99 10.87 17.67
C GLY A 32 7.89 10.23 16.82
N THR A 33 7.80 10.56 15.53
CA THR A 33 6.73 10.04 14.65
C THR A 33 6.89 8.55 14.40
N ALA A 34 8.11 8.08 14.16
CA ALA A 34 8.37 6.66 13.91
C ALA A 34 8.01 5.79 15.12
N GLU A 35 8.32 6.28 16.32
CA GLU A 35 8.03 5.63 17.60
C GLU A 35 6.51 5.61 17.87
N TRP A 36 5.79 6.68 17.52
CA TRP A 36 4.33 6.71 17.63
C TRP A 36 3.65 5.75 16.65
N ILE A 37 4.11 5.68 15.38
CA ILE A 37 3.61 4.69 14.41
C ILE A 37 3.87 3.26 14.92
N ALA A 38 5.06 2.99 15.47
CA ALA A 38 5.41 1.67 15.98
C ALA A 38 4.46 1.20 17.09
N ARG A 39 4.01 2.12 17.97
CA ARG A 39 3.00 1.85 19.01
C ARG A 39 1.61 1.52 18.44
N CYS A 40 1.35 1.81 17.18
CA CYS A 40 0.11 1.47 16.51
C CYS A 40 0.10 0.04 15.97
N GLN A 41 1.26 -0.63 15.87
CA GLN A 41 1.30 -2.07 15.60
C GLN A 41 0.77 -2.84 16.80
N ASN A 42 -0.15 -3.78 16.59
CA ASN A 42 -0.79 -4.52 17.66
C ASN A 42 -0.41 -6.02 17.64
N TRP A 43 -1.07 -6.80 18.52
CA TRP A 43 -0.83 -8.23 18.70
C TRP A 43 -1.11 -9.07 17.43
N GLU A 44 -1.92 -8.57 16.50
CA GLU A 44 -2.23 -9.26 15.24
C GLU A 44 -1.07 -9.16 14.25
N GLY A 45 -0.16 -8.18 14.43
CA GLY A 45 0.95 -7.88 13.53
C GLY A 45 0.68 -6.72 12.57
N GLY A 46 -0.58 -6.39 12.28
CA GLY A 46 -0.92 -5.18 11.52
C GLY A 46 -0.96 -3.92 12.40
N ILE A 47 -1.34 -2.78 11.80
CA ILE A 47 -1.32 -1.46 12.45
C ILE A 47 -2.75 -0.93 12.56
N GLY A 48 -3.11 -0.41 13.73
CA GLY A 48 -4.37 0.29 13.97
C GLY A 48 -4.28 1.79 13.67
N GLY A 49 -5.42 2.50 13.72
CA GLY A 49 -5.43 3.96 13.48
C GLY A 49 -4.66 4.74 14.55
N VAL A 50 -4.74 4.27 15.79
CA VAL A 50 -4.04 4.81 16.96
C VAL A 50 -3.57 3.64 17.84
N PRO A 51 -2.66 3.86 18.82
CA PRO A 51 -2.21 2.80 19.71
C PRO A 51 -3.35 2.06 20.40
N GLY A 52 -3.30 0.72 20.37
CA GLY A 52 -4.29 -0.17 20.99
C GLY A 52 -5.50 -0.54 20.11
N MET A 53 -5.66 0.06 18.94
CA MET A 53 -6.76 -0.28 18.03
C MET A 53 -6.52 -1.55 17.20
N GLU A 54 -7.61 -2.10 16.68
CA GLU A 54 -7.60 -3.25 15.75
C GLU A 54 -6.78 -2.94 14.49
N ALA A 55 -6.02 -3.94 14.02
CA ALA A 55 -5.19 -3.82 12.85
C ALA A 55 -6.06 -3.69 11.59
N HIS A 56 -5.76 -2.72 10.71
CA HIS A 56 -6.61 -2.41 9.56
C HIS A 56 -5.81 -2.02 8.33
N GLY A 57 -6.14 -2.56 7.15
CA GLY A 57 -5.38 -2.41 5.91
C GLY A 57 -5.04 -0.96 5.57
N GLY A 58 -6.03 -0.07 5.57
CA GLY A 58 -5.80 1.37 5.35
C GLY A 58 -4.79 1.99 6.31
N TYR A 59 -4.89 1.72 7.61
CA TYR A 59 -3.97 2.25 8.62
C TYR A 59 -2.59 1.57 8.58
N THR A 60 -2.56 0.27 8.29
CA THR A 60 -1.33 -0.49 8.03
C THR A 60 -0.56 0.08 6.84
N PHE A 61 -1.24 0.39 5.74
CA PHE A 61 -0.61 1.07 4.61
C PHE A 61 -0.03 2.42 5.02
N CYS A 62 -0.83 3.27 5.66
CA CYS A 62 -0.35 4.58 6.11
C CYS A 62 0.88 4.45 7.02
N GLY A 63 0.85 3.57 8.02
CA GLY A 63 1.96 3.37 8.95
C GLY A 63 3.23 2.87 8.27
N LEU A 64 3.12 1.81 7.44
CA LEU A 64 4.29 1.26 6.76
C LEU A 64 4.85 2.24 5.71
N ALA A 65 4.00 2.85 4.89
CA ALA A 65 4.43 3.79 3.86
C ALA A 65 5.09 5.04 4.47
N ALA A 66 4.55 5.56 5.57
CA ALA A 66 5.18 6.66 6.32
C ALA A 66 6.57 6.25 6.83
N LEU A 67 6.70 5.06 7.43
CA LEU A 67 8.01 4.59 7.91
C LEU A 67 9.02 4.33 6.78
N VAL A 68 8.57 3.89 5.61
CA VAL A 68 9.42 3.77 4.41
C VAL A 68 9.95 5.15 3.99
N ILE A 69 9.10 6.18 3.97
CA ILE A 69 9.52 7.57 3.67
C ILE A 69 10.56 8.04 4.69
N LEU A 70 10.33 7.75 5.97
CA LEU A 70 11.21 8.14 7.07
C LEU A 70 12.44 7.23 7.24
N LYS A 71 12.57 6.15 6.46
CA LYS A 71 13.65 5.15 6.54
C LYS A 71 13.72 4.46 7.92
N ARG A 72 12.55 4.12 8.48
CA ARG A 72 12.37 3.57 9.84
C ARG A 72 11.50 2.31 9.87
N GLU A 73 11.49 1.54 8.80
CA GLU A 73 10.70 0.30 8.68
C GLU A 73 11.02 -0.71 9.79
N ARG A 74 12.28 -0.73 10.25
CA ARG A 74 12.75 -1.60 11.35
C ARG A 74 12.17 -1.24 12.72
N SER A 75 11.44 -0.13 12.84
CA SER A 75 10.67 0.16 14.06
C SER A 75 9.46 -0.77 14.23
N LEU A 76 9.07 -1.50 13.18
CA LEU A 76 7.99 -2.50 13.23
C LEU A 76 8.55 -3.93 13.28
N ASN A 77 7.76 -4.84 13.83
CA ASN A 77 7.95 -6.27 13.62
C ASN A 77 7.45 -6.65 12.21
N LEU A 78 8.37 -6.64 11.23
CA LEU A 78 8.03 -6.92 9.83
C LEU A 78 7.56 -8.36 9.59
N LYS A 79 7.97 -9.31 10.43
CA LYS A 79 7.57 -10.72 10.31
C LYS A 79 6.08 -10.89 10.64
N SER A 80 5.64 -10.38 11.78
CA SER A 80 4.21 -10.45 12.15
C SER A 80 3.36 -9.61 11.20
N LEU A 81 3.87 -8.47 10.73
CA LEU A 81 3.20 -7.66 9.72
C LEU A 81 3.01 -8.41 8.38
N LEU A 82 4.06 -9.07 7.88
CA LEU A 82 3.98 -9.88 6.66
C LEU A 82 2.97 -11.02 6.80
N GLN A 83 3.01 -11.75 7.92
CA GLN A 83 2.05 -12.81 8.20
C GLN A 83 0.61 -12.27 8.29
N TRP A 84 0.44 -11.10 8.91
CA TRP A 84 -0.86 -10.46 9.01
C TRP A 84 -1.41 -10.10 7.64
N VAL A 85 -0.67 -9.34 6.81
CA VAL A 85 -1.20 -8.87 5.52
C VAL A 85 -1.47 -10.02 4.55
N THR A 86 -0.62 -11.05 4.52
CA THR A 86 -0.85 -12.22 3.66
C THR A 86 -2.11 -12.98 4.06
N SER A 87 -2.47 -12.98 5.34
CA SER A 87 -3.72 -13.56 5.84
C SER A 87 -4.96 -12.72 5.52
N ARG A 88 -4.82 -11.54 4.90
CA ARG A 88 -5.92 -10.67 4.48
C ARG A 88 -6.41 -10.98 3.06
N GLN A 89 -5.65 -11.74 2.28
CA GLN A 89 -6.15 -12.20 0.98
C GLN A 89 -7.18 -13.31 1.21
N MET A 90 -8.36 -13.15 0.61
CA MET A 90 -9.49 -14.03 0.79
C MET A 90 -9.28 -15.28 -0.05
N ARG A 91 -9.24 -16.45 0.63
CA ARG A 91 -8.92 -17.74 0.00
C ARG A 91 -9.87 -18.15 -1.13
N PHE A 92 -11.08 -17.62 -1.15
CA PHE A 92 -12.12 -17.95 -2.13
C PHE A 92 -12.33 -16.80 -3.10
N GLU A 93 -12.60 -15.60 -2.59
CA GLU A 93 -12.90 -14.44 -3.42
C GLU A 93 -11.68 -13.90 -4.19
N GLY A 94 -10.44 -14.18 -3.74
CA GLY A 94 -9.20 -13.71 -4.38
C GLY A 94 -8.80 -12.27 -4.03
N GLY A 95 -9.78 -11.42 -3.71
CA GLY A 95 -9.59 -10.06 -3.19
C GLY A 95 -9.10 -10.00 -1.75
N PHE A 96 -9.03 -8.80 -1.17
CA PHE A 96 -8.58 -8.59 0.21
C PHE A 96 -9.70 -8.10 1.14
N GLN A 97 -9.64 -8.51 2.41
CA GLN A 97 -10.41 -7.91 3.51
C GLN A 97 -9.60 -6.83 4.22
N GLY A 98 -10.27 -5.80 4.75
CA GLY A 98 -9.59 -4.74 5.51
C GLY A 98 -9.05 -5.19 6.87
N ARG A 99 -9.70 -6.16 7.50
CA ARG A 99 -9.40 -6.70 8.84
C ARG A 99 -9.82 -8.15 8.95
N CYS A 100 -9.33 -8.86 9.96
CA CYS A 100 -9.69 -10.25 10.22
C CYS A 100 -11.23 -10.40 10.37
N ASN A 101 -11.79 -11.49 9.84
CA ASN A 101 -13.23 -11.79 9.88
C ASN A 101 -14.16 -10.71 9.29
N LYS A 102 -13.66 -9.86 8.38
CA LYS A 102 -14.48 -8.92 7.60
C LYS A 102 -14.61 -9.37 6.16
N LEU A 103 -15.53 -8.75 5.42
CA LEU A 103 -15.76 -9.07 4.02
C LEU A 103 -14.59 -8.59 3.14
N VAL A 104 -14.49 -9.21 1.96
CA VAL A 104 -13.68 -8.71 0.85
C VAL A 104 -14.16 -7.33 0.39
N ASP A 105 -13.26 -6.49 -0.10
CA ASP A 105 -13.58 -5.19 -0.70
C ASP A 105 -12.47 -4.74 -1.67
N GLY A 106 -12.88 -4.29 -2.86
CA GLY A 106 -12.02 -3.90 -3.96
C GLY A 106 -11.05 -2.75 -3.67
N CYS A 107 -11.32 -1.86 -2.72
CA CYS A 107 -10.36 -0.81 -2.38
C CYS A 107 -9.12 -1.36 -1.64
N TYR A 108 -9.26 -2.48 -0.92
CA TYR A 108 -8.14 -3.15 -0.26
C TYR A 108 -7.20 -3.85 -1.23
N SER A 109 -7.56 -3.95 -2.51
CA SER A 109 -6.63 -4.32 -3.58
C SER A 109 -5.41 -3.41 -3.61
N PHE A 110 -5.53 -2.14 -3.22
CA PHE A 110 -4.36 -1.27 -3.01
C PHE A 110 -3.90 -1.27 -1.55
N TRP A 111 -4.80 -0.99 -0.60
CA TRP A 111 -4.39 -0.79 0.80
C TRP A 111 -3.75 -2.01 1.46
N GLN A 112 -4.12 -3.23 1.06
CA GLN A 112 -3.47 -4.45 1.55
C GLN A 112 -2.35 -4.89 0.60
N ALA A 113 -2.64 -5.06 -0.70
CA ALA A 113 -1.64 -5.59 -1.62
C ALA A 113 -0.42 -4.66 -1.79
N GLY A 114 -0.62 -3.35 -1.66
CA GLY A 114 0.45 -2.34 -1.70
C GLY A 114 1.44 -2.42 -0.55
N LEU A 115 1.12 -3.13 0.54
CA LEU A 115 2.08 -3.41 1.60
C LEU A 115 3.18 -4.38 1.15
N LEU A 116 2.89 -5.27 0.19
CA LEU A 116 3.82 -6.34 -0.19
C LEU A 116 5.04 -5.82 -0.96
N PRO A 117 4.93 -4.86 -1.91
CA PRO A 117 6.09 -4.17 -2.46
C PRO A 117 6.91 -3.40 -1.41
N LEU A 118 6.26 -2.81 -0.40
CA LEU A 118 6.94 -2.10 0.68
C LEU A 118 7.72 -3.05 1.60
N LEU A 119 7.10 -4.16 2.00
CA LEU A 119 7.74 -5.22 2.77
C LEU A 119 8.88 -5.87 1.98
N HIS A 120 8.68 -6.13 0.69
CA HIS A 120 9.73 -6.66 -0.18
C HIS A 120 10.95 -5.75 -0.21
N ARG A 121 10.76 -4.43 -0.37
CA ARG A 121 11.85 -3.44 -0.28
C ARG A 121 12.55 -3.51 1.08
N ALA A 122 11.80 -3.50 2.17
CA ALA A 122 12.33 -3.45 3.53
C ALA A 122 13.13 -4.71 3.90
N LEU A 123 12.66 -5.89 3.47
CA LEU A 123 13.34 -7.17 3.65
C LEU A 123 14.55 -7.30 2.71
N HIS A 124 14.44 -6.83 1.47
CA HIS A 124 15.56 -6.82 0.53
C HIS A 124 16.72 -5.94 1.02
N ALA A 125 16.40 -4.77 1.60
CA ALA A 125 17.39 -3.90 2.23
C ALA A 125 18.08 -4.53 3.47
N GLN A 126 17.53 -5.62 4.01
CA GLN A 126 18.15 -6.44 5.06
C GLN A 126 18.96 -7.62 4.50
N GLY A 127 19.00 -7.79 3.17
CA GLY A 127 19.70 -8.89 2.53
C GLY A 127 18.99 -10.23 2.67
N ASP A 128 17.66 -10.25 2.81
CA ASP A 128 16.89 -11.49 2.93
C ASP A 128 17.04 -12.35 1.67
N PRO A 129 17.70 -13.52 1.75
CA PRO A 129 17.99 -14.36 0.58
C PRO A 129 16.78 -15.18 0.13
N ALA A 130 15.71 -15.23 0.92
CA ALA A 130 14.51 -16.03 0.62
C ALA A 130 13.49 -15.26 -0.24
N LEU A 131 13.72 -13.98 -0.52
CA LEU A 131 12.81 -13.17 -1.33
C LEU A 131 12.75 -13.68 -2.77
N SER A 132 11.53 -13.70 -3.31
CA SER A 132 11.27 -14.04 -4.70
C SER A 132 11.93 -13.03 -5.65
N MET A 133 12.34 -13.51 -6.82
CA MET A 133 12.91 -12.68 -7.89
C MET A 133 11.90 -12.33 -8.99
N SER A 134 10.64 -12.73 -8.83
CA SER A 134 9.62 -12.55 -9.87
C SER A 134 8.21 -12.23 -9.37
N HIS A 135 7.92 -12.40 -8.08
CA HIS A 135 6.56 -12.28 -7.57
C HIS A 135 6.50 -11.58 -6.22
N TRP A 136 5.41 -10.86 -5.99
CA TRP A 136 5.05 -10.38 -4.66
C TRP A 136 4.55 -11.54 -3.78
N MET A 137 4.65 -11.37 -2.46
CA MET A 137 4.26 -12.38 -1.48
C MET A 137 2.73 -12.44 -1.28
N PHE A 138 1.95 -12.42 -2.37
CA PHE A 138 0.52 -12.67 -2.39
C PHE A 138 0.12 -13.30 -3.73
N HIS A 139 -1.08 -13.87 -3.84
CA HIS A 139 -1.53 -14.49 -5.07
C HIS A 139 -1.96 -13.42 -6.09
N GLN A 140 -1.00 -12.94 -6.90
CA GLN A 140 -1.20 -11.87 -7.88
C GLN A 140 -2.37 -12.16 -8.83
N GLN A 141 -2.41 -13.34 -9.44
CA GLN A 141 -3.47 -13.70 -10.39
C GLN A 141 -4.88 -13.68 -9.76
N ALA A 142 -5.08 -14.26 -8.58
CA ALA A 142 -6.36 -14.26 -7.88
C ALA A 142 -6.86 -12.84 -7.55
N LEU A 143 -5.96 -11.91 -7.25
CA LEU A 143 -6.35 -10.51 -7.07
C LEU A 143 -6.82 -9.88 -8.38
N GLN A 144 -6.12 -10.14 -9.50
CA GLN A 144 -6.54 -9.65 -10.81
C GLN A 144 -7.90 -10.23 -11.21
N GLU A 145 -8.10 -11.53 -10.99
CA GLU A 145 -9.37 -12.24 -11.19
C GLU A 145 -10.53 -11.56 -10.45
N TYR A 146 -10.36 -11.30 -9.14
CA TYR A 146 -11.36 -10.61 -8.34
C TYR A 146 -11.70 -9.23 -8.89
N ILE A 147 -10.69 -8.42 -9.22
CA ILE A 147 -10.91 -7.05 -9.72
C ILE A 147 -11.64 -7.09 -11.07
N LEU A 148 -11.13 -7.88 -12.01
CA LEU A 148 -11.64 -7.93 -13.39
C LEU A 148 -13.04 -8.56 -13.47
N MET A 149 -13.33 -9.59 -12.67
CA MET A 149 -14.61 -10.30 -12.74
C MET A 149 -15.67 -9.75 -11.79
N CYS A 150 -15.28 -9.22 -10.62
CA CYS A 150 -16.23 -8.87 -9.56
C CYS A 150 -16.35 -7.37 -9.31
N CYS A 151 -15.33 -6.57 -9.63
CA CYS A 151 -15.28 -5.16 -9.24
C CYS A 151 -15.54 -4.18 -10.37
N GLN A 152 -15.94 -4.62 -11.56
CA GLN A 152 -16.24 -3.74 -12.69
C GLN A 152 -17.74 -3.48 -12.82
N CYS A 153 -18.13 -2.21 -12.90
CA CYS A 153 -19.49 -1.83 -13.25
C CYS A 153 -19.65 -1.84 -14.78
N PRO A 154 -20.69 -2.49 -15.35
CA PRO A 154 -20.89 -2.54 -16.80
C PRO A 154 -21.02 -1.15 -17.47
N ALA A 155 -21.46 -0.14 -16.73
CA ALA A 155 -21.57 1.24 -17.23
C ALA A 155 -20.25 2.04 -17.14
N GLY A 156 -19.15 1.42 -16.72
CA GLY A 156 -17.86 2.04 -16.44
C GLY A 156 -17.63 2.32 -14.94
N GLY A 157 -16.37 2.43 -14.52
CA GLY A 157 -15.97 2.58 -13.11
C GLY A 157 -15.92 1.25 -12.34
N LEU A 158 -15.22 1.24 -11.22
CA LEU A 158 -15.08 0.09 -10.33
C LEU A 158 -15.76 0.33 -8.99
N LEU A 159 -15.92 -0.74 -8.23
CA LEU A 159 -16.79 -0.80 -7.05
C LEU A 159 -16.16 -1.68 -5.94
N ASP A 160 -16.74 -1.62 -4.75
CA ASP A 160 -16.37 -2.44 -3.58
C ASP A 160 -16.48 -3.95 -3.89
N LYS A 161 -17.69 -4.43 -4.14
CA LYS A 161 -18.03 -5.85 -4.40
C LYS A 161 -19.36 -5.95 -5.17
N PRO A 162 -19.67 -7.08 -5.81
CA PRO A 162 -20.95 -7.27 -6.50
C PRO A 162 -22.16 -6.86 -5.64
N GLY A 163 -23.06 -6.08 -6.24
CA GLY A 163 -24.23 -5.51 -5.54
C GLY A 163 -24.00 -4.13 -4.91
N LYS A 164 -22.78 -3.58 -4.96
CA LYS A 164 -22.49 -2.18 -4.57
C LYS A 164 -22.47 -1.25 -5.78
N SER A 165 -22.74 0.03 -5.54
CA SER A 165 -22.62 1.07 -6.57
C SER A 165 -21.15 1.39 -6.85
N ARG A 166 -20.87 1.84 -8.08
CA ARG A 166 -19.57 2.40 -8.46
C ARG A 166 -19.33 3.75 -7.81
N ASP A 167 -18.07 4.07 -7.58
CA ASP A 167 -17.62 5.42 -7.21
C ASP A 167 -16.15 5.63 -7.61
N PHE A 168 -15.69 6.88 -7.56
CA PHE A 168 -14.33 7.22 -7.97
C PHE A 168 -13.26 6.69 -7.02
N TYR A 169 -13.60 6.49 -5.75
CA TYR A 169 -12.66 5.96 -4.75
C TYR A 169 -12.32 4.50 -5.08
N HIS A 170 -13.32 3.63 -5.26
CA HIS A 170 -13.10 2.25 -5.67
C HIS A 170 -12.52 2.15 -7.07
N THR A 171 -12.95 3.03 -8.00
CA THR A 171 -12.32 3.12 -9.33
C THR A 171 -10.81 3.34 -9.22
N CYS A 172 -10.37 4.29 -8.42
CA CYS A 172 -8.95 4.56 -8.20
C CYS A 172 -8.23 3.36 -7.59
N TYR A 173 -8.70 2.87 -6.43
CA TYR A 173 -7.95 1.88 -5.65
C TYR A 173 -8.04 0.45 -6.20
N CYS A 174 -9.09 0.10 -6.93
CA CYS A 174 -9.11 -1.16 -7.67
C CYS A 174 -8.08 -1.13 -8.82
N LEU A 175 -7.98 -0.03 -9.58
CA LEU A 175 -6.99 0.09 -10.66
C LEU A 175 -5.56 0.16 -10.11
N SER A 176 -5.32 0.90 -9.03
CA SER A 176 -4.01 0.90 -8.37
C SER A 176 -3.61 -0.50 -7.89
N GLY A 177 -4.54 -1.24 -7.28
CA GLY A 177 -4.31 -2.62 -6.87
C GLY A 177 -4.07 -3.58 -8.04
N LEU A 178 -4.80 -3.39 -9.16
CA LEU A 178 -4.61 -4.17 -10.38
C LEU A 178 -3.19 -3.97 -10.95
N SER A 179 -2.74 -2.72 -11.03
CA SER A 179 -1.37 -2.37 -11.44
C SER A 179 -0.31 -3.04 -10.53
N ILE A 180 -0.47 -2.96 -9.21
CA ILE A 180 0.45 -3.65 -8.27
C ILE A 180 0.48 -5.17 -8.51
N ALA A 181 -0.67 -5.78 -8.77
CA ALA A 181 -0.77 -7.21 -9.03
C ALA A 181 -0.16 -7.62 -10.37
N GLN A 182 -0.05 -6.70 -11.32
CA GLN A 182 0.53 -6.94 -12.64
C GLN A 182 2.05 -6.79 -12.62
N HIS A 183 2.59 -5.81 -11.90
CA HIS A 183 3.99 -5.42 -12.04
C HIS A 183 4.83 -5.80 -10.82
N PHE A 184 5.78 -6.71 -11.01
CA PHE A 184 6.85 -6.98 -10.05
C PHE A 184 8.14 -6.26 -10.46
N GLY A 185 8.81 -5.64 -9.47
CA GLY A 185 10.10 -4.99 -9.69
C GLY A 185 11.01 -5.01 -8.46
N SER A 186 12.22 -5.54 -8.60
CA SER A 186 13.21 -5.61 -7.53
C SER A 186 14.63 -5.49 -8.09
N GLY A 187 15.24 -4.31 -7.94
CA GLY A 187 16.55 -4.02 -8.53
C GLY A 187 16.50 -4.06 -10.06
N ALA A 188 17.30 -4.92 -10.69
CA ALA A 188 17.28 -5.13 -12.14
C ALA A 188 16.17 -6.11 -12.61
N MET A 189 15.49 -6.77 -11.67
CA MET A 189 14.46 -7.76 -11.99
C MET A 189 13.12 -7.07 -12.24
N LEU A 190 12.51 -7.38 -13.37
CA LEU A 190 11.16 -6.96 -13.75
C LEU A 190 10.40 -8.19 -14.23
N HIS A 191 9.19 -8.39 -13.72
CA HIS A 191 8.33 -9.48 -14.15
C HIS A 191 6.87 -9.05 -14.13
N ASP A 192 6.25 -9.04 -15.31
CA ASP A 192 4.85 -8.66 -15.45
C ASP A 192 3.98 -9.90 -15.62
N VAL A 193 2.85 -9.91 -14.92
CA VAL A 193 1.81 -10.94 -15.01
C VAL A 193 0.51 -10.25 -15.34
N VAL A 194 0.10 -10.22 -16.62
CA VAL A 194 -1.14 -9.58 -17.06
C VAL A 194 -2.17 -10.65 -17.37
N LEU A 195 -3.25 -10.70 -16.59
CA LEU A 195 -4.33 -11.66 -16.80
C LEU A 195 -5.32 -11.19 -17.86
N GLY A 196 -5.72 -12.11 -18.75
CA GLY A 196 -6.73 -11.86 -19.78
C GLY A 196 -6.12 -11.30 -21.05
N VAL A 197 -6.77 -10.30 -21.64
CA VAL A 197 -6.27 -9.66 -22.87
C VAL A 197 -5.05 -8.78 -22.54
N PRO A 198 -4.02 -8.71 -23.40
CA PRO A 198 -2.80 -7.92 -23.14
C PRO A 198 -3.08 -6.44 -22.86
N GLU A 199 -4.16 -5.89 -23.40
CA GLU A 199 -4.61 -4.51 -23.24
C GLU A 199 -5.08 -4.20 -21.80
N ASN A 200 -5.24 -5.22 -20.95
CA ASN A 200 -5.48 -5.04 -19.53
C ASN A 200 -4.27 -4.48 -18.77
N ALA A 201 -3.09 -4.44 -19.39
CA ALA A 201 -1.88 -3.90 -18.79
C ALA A 201 -2.07 -2.42 -18.43
N LEU A 202 -2.02 -2.11 -17.13
CA LEU A 202 -2.03 -0.74 -16.65
C LEU A 202 -0.61 -0.16 -16.63
N GLN A 203 -0.51 1.15 -16.42
CA GLN A 203 0.76 1.76 -16.06
C GLN A 203 1.15 1.39 -14.63
N PRO A 204 2.44 1.27 -14.30
CA PRO A 204 2.87 1.00 -12.94
C PRO A 204 2.55 2.17 -12.00
N THR A 205 2.27 1.85 -10.73
CA THR A 205 2.11 2.84 -9.65
C THR A 205 3.22 2.70 -8.61
N HIS A 206 3.70 3.81 -8.06
CA HIS A 206 4.69 3.80 -7.00
C HIS A 206 4.04 3.35 -5.68
N PRO A 207 4.54 2.28 -5.03
CA PRO A 207 3.83 1.64 -3.91
C PRO A 207 3.71 2.52 -2.66
N VAL A 208 4.57 3.53 -2.51
CA VAL A 208 4.48 4.50 -1.39
C VAL A 208 3.48 5.63 -1.67
N TYR A 209 3.45 6.18 -2.89
CA TYR A 209 2.79 7.46 -3.20
C TYR A 209 1.52 7.29 -4.04
N ASN A 210 1.27 6.07 -4.54
CA ASN A 210 0.17 5.73 -5.44
C ASN A 210 0.00 6.67 -6.66
N ILE A 211 1.12 7.14 -7.20
CA ILE A 211 1.20 7.86 -8.47
C ILE A 211 2.27 7.20 -9.34
N GLY A 212 2.34 7.54 -10.63
CA GLY A 212 3.34 6.98 -11.54
C GLY A 212 4.77 7.10 -10.99
N PRO A 213 5.59 6.04 -11.03
CA PRO A 213 7.00 6.11 -10.60
C PRO A 213 7.78 7.24 -11.26
N ASP A 214 7.49 7.53 -12.54
CA ASP A 214 8.02 8.66 -13.29
C ASP A 214 7.63 10.01 -12.66
N LYS A 215 6.38 10.14 -12.19
CA LYS A 215 5.89 11.35 -11.51
C LYS A 215 6.56 11.59 -10.17
N VAL A 216 6.81 10.52 -9.41
CA VAL A 216 7.57 10.62 -8.15
C VAL A 216 8.99 11.13 -8.42
N ILE A 217 9.68 10.56 -9.41
CA ILE A 217 11.05 10.95 -9.76
C ILE A 217 11.07 12.40 -10.27
N GLN A 218 10.13 12.77 -11.14
CA GLN A 218 10.03 14.11 -11.69
C GLN A 218 9.80 15.16 -10.58
N ALA A 219 8.84 14.91 -9.68
CA ALA A 219 8.51 15.83 -8.60
C ALA A 219 9.67 15.99 -7.60
N THR A 220 10.23 14.88 -7.11
CA THR A 220 11.32 14.91 -6.13
C THR A 220 12.58 15.56 -6.70
N THR A 221 12.97 15.21 -7.93
CA THR A 221 14.10 15.86 -8.62
C THR A 221 13.91 17.37 -8.76
N TYR A 222 12.67 17.82 -9.05
CA TYR A 222 12.37 19.24 -9.17
C TYR A 222 12.47 19.97 -7.82
N PHE A 223 11.88 19.44 -6.75
CA PHE A 223 11.87 20.11 -5.45
C PHE A 223 13.21 20.03 -4.71
N LEU A 224 14.05 19.02 -4.99
CA LEU A 224 15.43 18.96 -4.49
C LEU A 224 16.33 20.10 -4.99
N GLN A 225 15.93 20.82 -6.05
CA GLN A 225 16.62 22.02 -6.53
C GLN A 225 16.28 23.27 -5.71
N LYS A 226 15.32 23.18 -4.77
CA LYS A 226 14.90 24.25 -3.88
C LYS A 226 15.39 23.95 -2.46
N PRO A 227 15.74 24.98 -1.67
CA PRO A 227 16.03 24.76 -0.26
C PRO A 227 14.78 24.21 0.46
N VAL A 228 15.04 23.48 1.56
CA VAL A 228 14.03 23.18 2.58
C VAL A 228 13.51 24.48 3.17
#